data_AF-A0A9P9YTR9-F1
#
_entry.id   AF-A0A9P9YTR9-F1
#
_cell.length_a   1.000
_cell.length_b   1.000
_cell.length_c   1.000
_cell.angle_alpha   90.00
_cell.angle_beta   90.00
_cell.angle_gamma   90.00
#
_symmetry.space_group_name_H-M   'P 1'
#
loop_
_entity.id
_entity.type
_entity.pdbx_description
1 polymer ?
#
loop_
_entity_poly.entity_id
_entity_poly.type
_entity_poly.pdbx_seq_one_letter_code
_entity_poly.pdbx_strand_id
1 'polypeptide(L)'
;MHCGGGESHRTVCTRNDRFHPALPFRCTAQAPESEVRLYEGDRSLYSDCAATMYSIGHTINRQFIKLYDACYDTRIIPRPEGIQFAPYPVMSPGSARSFLTAEIYRRFNDTYGANQTYIPKRTLVINRGHLTASSDFLFDQQSRSTFKYVNAVPQFESINNGSWRLIENWVMSLRPMDSQLIVRTGAFGILQLRDDRNRLKPAYLLDDQRNPVPQWMYKRIITANRTSYVFLTHNNIFNEPPDHRFCNEVQCPNNLDLDRLPATGVTFCCDPTTFRVPANY
;
A
#
# COMPACT_ATOMS: atom_id res chain seq x y z
N MET A 1 6.81 -16.48 16.95
CA MET A 1 6.44 -15.11 17.37
C MET A 1 7.47 -14.63 18.38
N HIS A 2 8.04 -13.45 18.17
CA HIS A 2 8.98 -12.84 19.12
C HIS A 2 8.23 -11.81 19.96
N CYS A 3 8.24 -11.91 21.28
CA CYS A 3 7.39 -11.10 22.16
C CYS A 3 8.11 -9.89 22.78
N GLY A 4 9.42 -9.73 22.56
CA GLY A 4 10.24 -8.78 23.31
C GLY A 4 10.65 -9.34 24.67
N GLY A 5 11.56 -8.65 25.38
CA GLY A 5 12.02 -9.09 26.71
C GLY A 5 12.71 -10.47 26.75
N GLY A 6 13.17 -10.98 25.60
CA GLY A 6 13.71 -12.34 25.46
C GLY A 6 12.65 -13.44 25.29
N GLU A 7 11.37 -13.11 25.34
CA GLU A 7 10.27 -14.06 25.16
C GLU A 7 10.08 -14.40 23.67
N SER A 8 9.94 -15.69 23.36
CA SER A 8 9.60 -16.15 22.02
C SER A 8 8.74 -17.41 22.07
N HIS A 9 7.70 -17.44 21.25
CA HIS A 9 6.80 -18.59 21.10
C HIS A 9 7.00 -19.26 19.75
N ARG A 10 7.13 -20.58 19.75
CA ARG A 10 7.18 -21.40 18.52
C ARG A 10 5.86 -22.15 18.39
N THR A 11 5.27 -22.10 17.20
CA THR A 11 4.19 -23.00 16.79
C THR A 11 4.62 -23.77 15.56
N VAL A 12 4.08 -24.98 15.39
CA VAL A 12 4.24 -25.78 14.17
C VAL A 12 2.86 -26.11 13.62
N CYS A 13 2.72 -26.10 12.29
CA CYS A 13 1.53 -26.65 11.64
C CYS A 13 1.60 -28.18 11.73
N THR A 14 0.56 -28.79 12.28
CA THR A 14 0.42 -30.24 12.38
C THR A 14 -0.25 -30.82 11.14
N ARG A 15 -0.25 -32.15 11.01
CA ARG A 15 -0.86 -32.87 9.88
C ARG A 15 -2.37 -32.64 9.71
N ASN A 16 -3.05 -32.10 10.73
CA ASN A 16 -4.49 -31.81 10.69
C ASN A 16 -4.77 -30.32 10.41
N ASP A 17 -3.83 -29.61 9.76
CA ASP A 17 -3.90 -28.17 9.48
C ASP A 17 -4.16 -27.30 10.72
N ARG A 18 -3.69 -27.76 11.88
CA ARG A 18 -3.79 -27.05 13.16
C ARG A 18 -2.42 -26.63 13.65
N PHE A 19 -2.33 -25.40 14.15
CA PHE A 19 -1.15 -24.91 14.85
C PHE A 19 -1.05 -25.52 16.25
N HIS A 20 0.12 -26.01 16.62
CA HIS A 20 0.43 -26.49 17.96
C HIS A 20 1.74 -25.87 18.48
N PRO A 21 1.69 -25.10 19.59
CA PRO A 21 0.49 -24.67 20.30
C PRO A 21 -0.45 -23.81 19.43
N ALA A 22 -1.74 -23.79 19.77
CA ALA A 22 -2.76 -23.05 19.04
C ALA A 22 -2.54 -21.53 19.14
N LEU A 23 -2.83 -20.82 18.07
CA LEU A 23 -2.86 -19.35 18.04
C LEU A 23 -4.20 -18.83 18.59
N PRO A 24 -4.26 -17.61 19.17
CA PRO A 24 -3.19 -16.64 19.32
C PRO A 24 -2.31 -16.87 20.57
N PHE A 25 -1.04 -16.51 20.47
CA PHE A 25 -0.15 -16.43 21.63
C PHE A 25 -0.40 -15.16 22.45
N ARG A 26 -0.14 -15.20 23.76
CA ARG A 26 -0.06 -14.02 24.62
C ARG A 26 1.40 -13.73 24.94
N CYS A 27 1.81 -12.49 24.71
CA CYS A 27 3.13 -11.99 25.11
C CYS A 27 3.03 -11.37 26.51
N THR A 28 4.03 -11.59 27.35
CA THR A 28 4.17 -10.96 28.66
C THR A 28 4.86 -9.60 28.58
N ALA A 29 5.75 -9.42 27.60
CA ALA A 29 6.40 -8.17 27.29
C ALA A 29 5.74 -7.46 26.10
N GLN A 30 5.91 -6.14 26.04
CA GLN A 30 5.59 -5.39 24.82
C GLN A 30 6.62 -5.74 23.74
N ALA A 31 6.11 -6.20 22.60
CA ALA A 31 6.95 -6.48 21.45
C ALA A 31 7.61 -5.20 20.93
N PRO A 32 8.88 -5.26 20.51
CA PRO A 32 9.55 -4.09 19.94
C PRO A 32 8.82 -3.65 18.67
N GLU A 33 8.63 -2.33 18.51
CA GLU A 33 8.10 -1.76 17.27
C GLU A 33 9.02 -2.11 16.09
N SER A 34 8.44 -2.20 14.91
CA SER A 34 9.24 -2.30 13.70
C SER A 34 9.93 -0.99 13.37
N GLU A 35 11.13 -1.15 12.83
CA GLU A 35 12.02 -0.08 12.41
C GLU A 35 11.92 0.12 10.90
N VAL A 36 12.15 1.36 10.47
CA VAL A 36 12.34 1.72 9.06
C VAL A 36 13.79 2.17 8.92
N ARG A 37 14.60 1.43 8.16
CA ARG A 37 16.02 1.69 7.94
C ARG A 37 16.28 2.03 6.48
N LEU A 38 17.35 2.74 6.19
CA LEU A 38 17.82 2.86 4.81
C LEU A 38 18.19 1.47 4.29
N TYR A 39 17.86 1.19 3.03
CA TYR A 39 18.25 -0.05 2.37
C TYR A 39 19.77 -0.03 2.08
N GLU A 40 20.49 -1.01 2.61
CA GLU A 40 21.96 -1.13 2.49
C GLU A 40 22.41 -2.28 1.56
N GLY A 41 21.47 -2.93 0.87
CA GLY A 41 21.78 -4.04 -0.04
C GLY A 41 22.11 -3.60 -1.47
N ASP A 42 22.15 -4.56 -2.40
CA ASP A 42 22.40 -4.30 -3.81
C ASP A 42 21.21 -3.60 -4.49
N ARG A 43 21.42 -2.32 -4.85
CA ARG A 43 20.41 -1.50 -5.55
C ARG A 43 20.10 -2.00 -6.97
N SER A 44 20.93 -2.86 -7.57
CA SER A 44 20.65 -3.44 -8.88
C SER A 44 19.32 -4.23 -8.92
N LEU A 45 18.90 -4.75 -7.76
CA LEU A 45 17.63 -5.48 -7.58
C LEU A 45 16.39 -4.58 -7.63
N TYR A 46 16.58 -3.27 -7.46
CA TYR A 46 15.55 -2.21 -7.46
C TYR A 46 15.87 -1.12 -8.47
N SER A 47 16.32 -1.49 -9.68
CA SER A 47 16.62 -0.55 -10.76
C SER A 47 15.41 0.28 -11.19
N ASP A 48 14.20 -0.16 -10.83
CA ASP A 48 12.92 0.51 -11.00
C ASP A 48 12.62 1.57 -9.92
N CYS A 49 13.40 1.62 -8.83
CA CYS A 49 13.27 2.65 -7.81
C CYS A 49 14.18 3.86 -8.07
N ALA A 50 13.58 4.94 -8.55
CA ALA A 50 14.27 6.23 -8.71
C ALA A 50 14.47 6.99 -7.37
N ALA A 51 13.78 6.58 -6.30
CA ALA A 51 13.75 7.29 -5.02
C ALA A 51 14.63 6.62 -3.95
N THR A 52 14.37 6.96 -2.68
CA THR A 52 15.09 6.38 -1.55
C THR A 52 14.48 5.02 -1.20
N MET A 53 15.33 3.99 -1.10
CA MET A 53 14.92 2.66 -0.68
C MET A 53 15.04 2.51 0.84
N TYR A 54 14.01 1.94 1.46
CA TYR A 54 13.93 1.64 2.88
C TYR A 54 13.67 0.15 3.10
N SER A 55 14.20 -0.41 4.18
CA SER A 55 13.84 -1.73 4.69
C SER A 55 13.05 -1.60 5.97
N ILE A 56 11.92 -2.30 6.05
CA ILE A 56 11.04 -2.33 7.22
C ILE A 56 11.16 -3.71 7.87
N GLY A 57 11.37 -3.76 9.19
CA GLY A 57 11.60 -5.01 9.89
C GLY A 57 11.76 -4.86 11.40
N HIS A 58 12.22 -5.91 12.06
CA HIS A 58 12.47 -5.91 13.51
C HIS A 58 13.91 -6.28 13.82
N THR A 59 14.50 -5.65 14.83
CA THR A 59 15.75 -6.14 15.41
C THR A 59 15.47 -7.19 16.47
N ILE A 60 15.93 -8.42 16.22
CA ILE A 60 15.82 -9.56 17.13
C ILE A 60 17.22 -10.05 17.42
N ASN A 61 17.62 -10.11 18.70
CA ASN A 61 18.96 -10.53 19.11
C ASN A 61 20.10 -9.78 18.37
N ARG A 62 19.95 -8.45 18.23
CA ARG A 62 20.87 -7.55 17.49
C ARG A 62 20.95 -7.80 15.97
N GLN A 63 20.13 -8.70 15.43
CA GLN A 63 20.02 -8.94 14.00
C GLN A 63 18.75 -8.29 13.45
N PHE A 64 18.88 -7.52 12.37
CA PHE A 64 17.73 -6.95 11.67
C PHE A 64 17.08 -8.00 10.76
N ILE A 65 15.85 -8.36 11.07
CA ILE A 65 15.02 -9.27 10.28
C ILE A 65 14.06 -8.42 9.44
N LYS A 66 14.34 -8.34 8.15
CA LYS A 66 13.54 -7.60 7.17
C LYS A 66 12.21 -8.30 6.89
N LEU A 67 11.14 -7.51 6.82
CA LEU A 67 9.82 -7.94 6.35
C LEU A 67 9.59 -7.57 4.89
N TYR A 68 9.83 -6.31 4.53
CA TYR A 68 9.68 -5.82 3.15
C TYR A 68 10.57 -4.60 2.90
N ASP A 69 10.74 -4.25 1.63
CA ASP A 69 11.40 -3.03 1.20
C ASP A 69 10.40 -2.07 0.55
N ALA A 70 10.65 -0.78 0.65
CA ALA A 70 9.79 0.25 0.08
C ALA A 70 10.64 1.34 -0.61
N CYS A 71 10.24 1.70 -1.83
CA CYS A 71 10.78 2.83 -2.57
C CYS A 71 9.94 4.07 -2.27
N TYR A 72 10.53 5.13 -1.73
CA TYR A 72 9.80 6.32 -1.30
C TYR A 72 10.55 7.61 -1.62
N ASP A 73 9.85 8.60 -2.18
CA ASP A 73 10.37 9.94 -2.45
C ASP A 73 10.33 10.79 -1.16
N THR A 74 11.50 10.98 -0.55
CA THR A 74 11.64 11.63 0.75
C THR A 74 12.12 13.07 0.66
N ARG A 75 11.20 14.02 0.84
CA ARG A 75 11.53 15.40 1.26
C ARG A 75 11.34 15.46 2.80
N ILE A 76 12.43 15.28 3.55
CA ILE A 76 12.54 14.82 4.97
C ILE A 76 12.42 15.95 6.03
N ILE A 77 11.78 15.71 7.21
CA ILE A 77 12.01 16.37 8.54
C ILE A 77 11.58 15.42 9.74
N PRO A 78 12.23 15.42 10.96
CA PRO A 78 12.13 14.38 12.02
C PRO A 78 11.17 14.58 13.25
N ARG A 79 11.15 13.54 14.14
CA ARG A 79 10.23 13.01 15.23
C ARG A 79 9.47 13.97 16.20
N PRO A 80 8.19 13.68 16.60
CA PRO A 80 7.83 12.78 17.74
C PRO A 80 6.56 11.86 17.55
N GLU A 81 6.29 10.98 18.53
CA GLU A 81 5.40 9.78 18.52
C GLU A 81 3.87 10.02 18.61
N GLY A 82 3.07 9.04 18.13
CA GLY A 82 1.64 8.91 18.49
C GLY A 82 0.61 8.87 17.34
N ILE A 83 0.86 8.20 16.22
CA ILE A 83 -0.09 8.10 15.08
C ILE A 83 -0.22 6.64 14.62
N GLN A 84 -1.44 6.19 14.27
CA GLN A 84 -1.76 4.83 13.81
C GLN A 84 -0.91 4.36 12.60
N PHE A 85 -0.46 5.30 11.76
CA PHE A 85 0.64 5.08 10.82
C PHE A 85 1.85 5.88 11.28
N ALA A 86 3.01 5.25 11.41
CA ALA A 86 4.22 6.01 11.76
C ALA A 86 4.69 6.81 10.54
N PRO A 87 4.76 8.16 10.63
CA PRO A 87 5.16 8.98 9.49
C PRO A 87 6.67 8.98 9.26
N TYR A 88 7.45 8.72 10.31
CA TYR A 88 8.89 8.78 10.27
C TYR A 88 9.55 7.49 9.76
N PRO A 89 10.75 7.60 9.15
CA PRO A 89 11.54 8.81 8.88
C PRO A 89 11.14 9.57 7.60
N VAL A 90 10.11 9.10 6.89
CA VAL A 90 9.85 9.53 5.50
C VAL A 90 8.94 10.75 5.37
N MET A 91 8.19 11.08 6.41
CA MET A 91 7.19 12.13 6.43
C MET A 91 7.14 12.81 7.81
N SER A 92 6.93 14.13 7.84
CA SER A 92 6.67 14.86 9.08
C SER A 92 5.24 14.61 9.60
N PRO A 93 4.92 14.81 10.89
CA PRO A 93 3.56 14.66 11.41
C PRO A 93 2.64 15.71 10.83
N GLY A 94 3.15 16.93 10.60
CA GLY A 94 2.41 17.99 9.91
C GLY A 94 1.99 17.56 8.51
N SER A 95 2.89 16.93 7.77
CA SER A 95 2.56 16.35 6.47
C SER A 95 1.60 15.16 6.60
N ALA A 96 1.77 14.31 7.62
CA ALA A 96 0.89 13.16 7.87
C ALA A 96 -0.55 13.57 8.19
N ARG A 97 -0.74 14.73 8.84
CA ARG A 97 -2.05 15.31 9.10
C ARG A 97 -2.84 15.59 7.83
N SER A 98 -2.19 15.72 6.67
CA SER A 98 -2.89 15.89 5.40
C SER A 98 -3.83 14.72 5.05
N PHE A 99 -3.66 13.57 5.68
CA PHE A 99 -4.51 12.40 5.52
C PHE A 99 -5.73 12.40 6.46
N LEU A 100 -5.87 13.41 7.33
CA LEU A 100 -7.05 13.57 8.16
C LEU A 100 -8.22 14.07 7.33
N THR A 101 -9.41 13.50 7.53
CA THR A 101 -10.63 13.83 6.78
C THR A 101 -10.91 15.33 6.70
N ALA A 102 -10.72 16.07 7.80
CA ALA A 102 -10.95 17.52 7.82
C ALA A 102 -9.91 18.29 6.97
N GLU A 103 -8.66 17.83 6.94
CA GLU A 103 -7.58 18.46 6.19
C GLU A 103 -7.72 18.17 4.69
N ILE A 104 -8.12 16.94 4.33
CA ILE A 104 -8.47 16.57 2.94
C ILE A 104 -9.63 17.42 2.44
N TYR A 105 -10.72 17.52 3.23
CA TYR A 105 -11.87 18.36 2.89
C TYR A 105 -11.47 19.82 2.63
N ARG A 106 -10.70 20.42 3.54
CA ARG A 106 -10.18 21.79 3.40
C ARG A 106 -9.35 21.92 2.14
N ARG A 107 -8.41 20.99 1.91
CA ARG A 107 -7.54 21.00 0.73
C ARG A 107 -8.32 20.92 -0.58
N PHE A 108 -9.35 20.07 -0.63
CA PHE A 108 -10.19 19.94 -1.80
C PHE A 108 -11.04 21.19 -2.06
N ASN A 109 -11.55 21.85 -1.00
CA ASN A 109 -12.23 23.13 -1.17
C ASN A 109 -11.29 24.21 -1.73
N ASP A 110 -10.05 24.27 -1.23
CA ASP A 110 -9.04 25.24 -1.69
C ASP A 110 -8.67 25.01 -3.17
N THR A 111 -8.67 23.76 -3.63
CA THR A 111 -8.19 23.37 -4.97
C THR A 111 -9.30 23.34 -6.02
N TYR A 112 -10.47 22.82 -5.66
CA TYR A 112 -11.58 22.52 -6.58
C TYR A 112 -12.78 23.44 -6.39
N GLY A 113 -12.76 24.33 -5.39
CA GLY A 113 -13.83 25.25 -5.05
C GLY A 113 -14.66 24.80 -3.85
N ALA A 114 -15.27 25.76 -3.16
CA ALA A 114 -16.01 25.53 -1.90
C ALA A 114 -17.23 24.59 -2.05
N ASN A 115 -17.73 24.41 -3.28
CA ASN A 115 -18.87 23.56 -3.62
C ASN A 115 -18.46 22.22 -4.24
N GLN A 116 -17.18 21.82 -4.15
CA GLN A 116 -16.74 20.52 -4.65
C GLN A 116 -17.55 19.37 -4.02
N THR A 117 -17.85 18.35 -4.82
CA THR A 117 -18.66 17.19 -4.42
C THR A 117 -17.84 15.92 -4.15
N TYR A 118 -16.53 15.99 -4.38
CA TYR A 118 -15.62 14.86 -4.26
C TYR A 118 -15.44 14.40 -2.82
N ILE A 119 -15.27 15.34 -1.88
CA ILE A 119 -15.02 15.06 -0.47
C ILE A 119 -16.12 15.73 0.35
N PRO A 120 -17.15 14.99 0.79
CA PRO A 120 -18.13 15.52 1.73
C PRO A 120 -17.49 15.81 3.09
N LYS A 121 -18.04 16.80 3.80
CA LYS A 121 -17.54 17.21 5.12
C LYS A 121 -17.68 16.06 6.12
N ARG A 122 -16.60 15.76 6.85
CA ARG A 122 -16.53 14.70 7.88
C ARG A 122 -16.72 13.26 7.35
N THR A 123 -16.60 13.04 6.05
CA THR A 123 -16.67 11.70 5.45
C THR A 123 -15.29 11.20 5.04
N LEU A 124 -14.92 10.00 5.44
CA LEU A 124 -13.69 9.36 4.97
C LEU A 124 -13.87 8.89 3.52
N VAL A 125 -13.36 9.67 2.58
CA VAL A 125 -13.39 9.32 1.14
C VAL A 125 -12.02 8.83 0.65
N ILE A 126 -10.94 9.41 1.16
CA ILE A 126 -9.57 9.01 0.85
C ILE A 126 -8.91 8.54 2.15
N ASN A 127 -8.33 7.34 2.11
CA ASN A 127 -7.64 6.70 3.21
C ASN A 127 -6.15 6.49 2.89
N ARG A 128 -5.41 5.95 3.86
CA ARG A 128 -4.02 5.47 3.71
C ARG A 128 -4.06 4.06 3.13
N GLY A 129 -4.06 3.96 1.81
CA GLY A 129 -4.04 2.69 1.08
C GLY A 129 -2.68 2.01 1.21
N HIS A 130 -2.67 0.79 1.72
CA HIS A 130 -1.44 0.01 1.93
C HIS A 130 -0.87 -0.50 0.60
N LEU A 131 0.46 -0.46 0.43
CA LEU A 131 1.14 -1.09 -0.70
C LEU A 131 1.54 -2.55 -0.37
N THR A 132 2.14 -2.76 0.79
CA THR A 132 2.27 -4.08 1.44
C THR A 132 1.10 -4.25 2.39
N ALA A 133 0.28 -5.28 2.18
CA ALA A 133 -0.96 -5.46 2.91
C ALA A 133 -0.68 -6.01 4.32
N SER A 134 -1.44 -5.59 5.32
CA SER A 134 -1.31 -6.15 6.67
C SER A 134 -1.65 -7.64 6.72
N SER A 135 -2.52 -8.10 5.81
CA SER A 135 -2.93 -9.49 5.63
C SER A 135 -1.83 -10.38 5.04
N ASP A 136 -0.75 -9.80 4.49
CA ASP A 136 0.41 -10.55 4.01
C ASP A 136 1.19 -11.25 5.14
N PHE A 137 0.90 -10.88 6.39
CA PHE A 137 1.59 -11.35 7.56
C PHE A 137 0.67 -12.11 8.51
N LEU A 138 1.19 -13.20 9.08
CA LEU A 138 0.44 -14.07 10.00
C LEU A 138 0.37 -13.51 11.42
N PHE A 139 1.41 -12.81 11.87
CA PHE A 139 1.51 -12.34 13.24
C PHE A 139 1.18 -10.84 13.32
N ASP A 140 0.37 -10.46 14.31
CA ASP A 140 -0.08 -9.07 14.55
C ASP A 140 1.08 -8.05 14.53
N GLN A 141 2.24 -8.39 15.11
CA GLN A 141 3.41 -7.50 15.10
C GLN A 141 3.94 -7.22 13.68
N GLN A 142 3.95 -8.23 12.83
CA GLN A 142 4.36 -8.08 11.43
C GLN A 142 3.28 -7.31 10.66
N SER A 143 2.00 -7.60 10.89
CA SER A 143 0.89 -6.84 10.31
C SER A 143 0.93 -5.36 10.72
N ARG A 144 1.21 -5.04 11.98
CA ARG A 144 1.39 -3.65 12.45
C ARG A 144 2.56 -2.94 11.78
N SER A 145 3.54 -3.68 11.28
CA SER A 145 4.68 -3.11 10.58
C SER A 145 4.33 -2.51 9.23
N THR A 146 3.17 -2.84 8.67
CA THR A 146 2.69 -2.23 7.41
C THR A 146 2.12 -0.84 7.60
N PHE A 147 1.80 -0.45 8.85
CA PHE A 147 1.23 0.85 9.19
C PHE A 147 2.32 1.92 9.30
N LYS A 148 3.02 2.16 8.19
CA LYS A 148 4.07 3.18 8.06
C LYS A 148 3.78 3.99 6.81
N TYR A 149 3.92 5.32 6.84
CA TYR A 149 3.60 6.15 5.67
C TYR A 149 4.50 5.85 4.46
N VAL A 150 5.68 5.26 4.69
CA VAL A 150 6.54 4.72 3.62
C VAL A 150 5.86 3.62 2.78
N ASN A 151 4.81 3.00 3.35
CA ASN A 151 4.04 1.91 2.77
C ASN A 151 2.59 2.34 2.41
N ALA A 152 2.32 3.64 2.34
CA ALA A 152 0.96 4.14 2.12
C ALA A 152 0.89 5.21 1.03
N VAL A 153 -0.19 5.16 0.26
CA VAL A 153 -0.57 6.20 -0.70
C VAL A 153 -2.02 6.66 -0.44
N PRO A 154 -2.41 7.89 -0.84
CA PRO A 154 -3.81 8.29 -0.83
C PRO A 154 -4.64 7.39 -1.75
N GLN A 155 -5.58 6.63 -1.19
CA GLN A 155 -6.44 5.73 -1.96
C GLN A 155 -7.90 6.00 -1.61
N PHE A 156 -8.80 5.97 -2.59
CA PHE A 156 -10.23 6.04 -2.29
C PHE A 156 -10.63 4.87 -1.39
N GLU A 157 -11.35 5.17 -0.31
CA GLU A 157 -11.70 4.19 0.73
C GLU A 157 -12.51 3.03 0.16
N SER A 158 -13.44 3.32 -0.75
CA SER A 158 -14.26 2.29 -1.39
C SER A 158 -13.46 1.40 -2.35
N ILE A 159 -12.37 1.91 -2.92
CA ILE A 159 -11.43 1.12 -3.73
C ILE A 159 -10.56 0.24 -2.84
N ASN A 160 -10.03 0.82 -1.74
CA ASN A 160 -9.24 0.10 -0.74
C ASN A 160 -10.02 -1.08 -0.15
N ASN A 161 -11.31 -0.89 0.13
CA ASN A 161 -12.18 -1.92 0.72
C ASN A 161 -12.91 -2.79 -0.32
N GLY A 162 -12.90 -2.39 -1.59
CA GLY A 162 -13.49 -3.09 -2.72
C GLY A 162 -12.46 -3.93 -3.47
N SER A 163 -12.28 -3.63 -4.77
CA SER A 163 -11.45 -4.43 -5.69
C SER A 163 -10.02 -4.64 -5.19
N TRP A 164 -9.42 -3.64 -4.55
CA TRP A 164 -8.05 -3.76 -4.03
C TRP A 164 -7.92 -4.84 -2.95
N ARG A 165 -8.89 -4.90 -2.02
CA ARG A 165 -8.96 -5.94 -0.99
C ARG A 165 -9.19 -7.33 -1.57
N LEU A 166 -9.99 -7.44 -2.62
CA LEU A 166 -10.24 -8.72 -3.31
C LEU A 166 -8.94 -9.26 -3.93
N ILE A 167 -8.14 -8.39 -4.55
CA ILE A 167 -6.82 -8.75 -5.07
C ILE A 167 -5.90 -9.22 -3.94
N GLU A 168 -5.83 -8.48 -2.82
CA GLU A 168 -4.99 -8.86 -1.67
C GLU A 168 -5.39 -10.23 -1.08
N ASN A 169 -6.70 -10.48 -0.93
CA ASN A 169 -7.20 -11.78 -0.48
C ASN A 169 -6.87 -12.90 -1.48
N TRP A 170 -6.97 -12.63 -2.77
CA TRP A 170 -6.62 -13.59 -3.81
C TRP A 170 -5.12 -13.93 -3.78
N VAL A 171 -4.23 -12.94 -3.63
CA VAL A 171 -2.79 -13.19 -3.47
C VAL A 171 -2.52 -14.08 -2.25
N MET A 172 -3.23 -13.85 -1.14
CA MET A 172 -3.13 -14.71 0.05
C MET A 172 -3.58 -16.15 -0.22
N SER A 173 -4.59 -16.36 -1.07
CA SER A 173 -5.08 -17.69 -1.44
C SER A 173 -4.06 -18.52 -2.23
N LEU A 174 -3.02 -17.90 -2.81
CA LEU A 174 -1.96 -18.61 -3.54
C LEU A 174 -0.95 -19.31 -2.61
N ARG A 175 -0.84 -18.87 -1.35
CA ARG A 175 0.21 -19.34 -0.41
C ARG A 175 0.18 -20.84 -0.07
N PRO A 176 -0.97 -21.53 0.05
CA PRO A 176 -0.98 -22.98 0.27
C PRO A 176 -0.38 -23.78 -0.89
N MET A 177 -0.37 -23.20 -2.09
CA MET A 177 0.13 -23.83 -3.31
C MET A 177 1.57 -23.40 -3.64
N ASP A 178 2.06 -22.34 -2.98
CA ASP A 178 3.32 -21.71 -3.31
C ASP A 178 4.06 -21.18 -2.08
N SER A 179 5.22 -21.78 -1.80
CA SER A 179 6.06 -21.41 -0.66
C SER A 179 6.77 -20.06 -0.81
N GLN A 180 6.81 -19.46 -2.01
CA GLN A 180 7.51 -18.20 -2.26
C GLN A 180 6.79 -17.33 -3.29
N LEU A 181 6.17 -16.24 -2.82
CA LEU A 181 5.60 -15.20 -3.67
C LEU A 181 6.49 -13.95 -3.64
N ILE A 182 6.86 -13.43 -4.81
CA ILE A 182 7.43 -12.10 -4.95
C ILE A 182 6.30 -11.16 -5.32
N VAL A 183 5.93 -10.27 -4.40
CA VAL A 183 4.88 -9.26 -4.61
C VAL A 183 5.54 -7.89 -4.69
N ARG A 184 5.33 -7.20 -5.82
CA ARG A 184 5.72 -5.80 -6.02
C ARG A 184 4.45 -4.98 -6.19
N THR A 185 4.26 -4.01 -5.30
CA THR A 185 3.11 -3.11 -5.34
C THR A 185 3.60 -1.68 -5.50
N GLY A 186 2.90 -0.88 -6.27
CA GLY A 186 3.22 0.54 -6.39
C GLY A 186 2.04 1.36 -6.86
N ALA A 187 2.28 2.66 -6.98
CA ALA A 187 1.30 3.61 -7.47
C ALA A 187 1.95 4.63 -8.40
N PHE A 188 1.17 5.13 -9.35
CA PHE A 188 1.64 6.03 -10.38
C PHE A 188 0.56 6.95 -10.94
N GLY A 189 1.00 7.99 -11.65
CA GLY A 189 0.18 9.06 -12.16
C GLY A 189 -0.26 9.98 -11.04
N ILE A 190 -0.75 11.16 -11.38
CA ILE A 190 -1.41 12.05 -10.42
C ILE A 190 -2.84 12.20 -10.88
N LEU A 191 -3.78 11.84 -10.01
CA LEU A 191 -5.20 11.95 -10.26
C LEU A 191 -5.55 13.39 -10.67
N GLN A 192 -6.31 13.52 -11.77
CA GLN A 192 -6.83 14.81 -12.24
C GLN A 192 -8.33 14.86 -11.97
N LEU A 193 -8.79 15.93 -11.32
CA LEU A 193 -10.21 16.21 -11.10
C LEU A 193 -10.54 17.61 -11.62
N ARG A 194 -11.81 17.88 -11.89
CA ARG A 194 -12.24 19.18 -12.43
C ARG A 194 -12.56 20.14 -11.29
N ASP A 195 -12.08 21.37 -11.39
CA ASP A 195 -12.51 22.46 -10.49
C ASP A 195 -13.92 22.98 -10.86
N ASP A 196 -14.45 23.88 -10.05
CA ASP A 196 -15.72 24.58 -10.27
C ASP A 196 -15.81 25.38 -11.59
N ARG A 197 -14.67 25.62 -12.26
CA ARG A 197 -14.56 26.23 -13.59
C ARG A 197 -14.31 25.21 -14.69
N ASN A 198 -14.54 23.92 -14.40
CA ASN A 198 -14.39 22.80 -15.32
C ASN A 198 -12.94 22.56 -15.81
N ARG A 199 -11.92 23.10 -15.12
CA ARG A 199 -10.50 22.94 -15.45
C ARG A 199 -9.92 21.75 -14.70
N LEU A 200 -9.11 20.93 -15.38
CA LEU A 200 -8.41 19.83 -14.73
C LEU A 200 -7.33 20.36 -13.77
N LYS A 201 -7.32 19.82 -12.56
CA LYS A 201 -6.35 20.12 -11.50
C LYS A 201 -5.83 18.82 -10.87
N PRO A 202 -4.51 18.72 -10.65
CA PRO A 202 -3.92 17.55 -10.00
C PRO A 202 -4.32 17.47 -8.53
N ALA A 203 -4.61 16.27 -8.06
CA ALA A 203 -4.98 16.00 -6.68
C ALA A 203 -3.74 15.77 -5.80
N TYR A 204 -3.55 16.68 -4.85
CA TYR A 204 -2.52 16.60 -3.81
C TYR A 204 -3.16 16.83 -2.46
N LEU A 205 -2.78 16.03 -1.46
CA LEU A 205 -3.25 16.25 -0.09
C LEU A 205 -2.56 17.44 0.60
N LEU A 206 -1.46 17.94 0.03
CA LEU A 206 -0.72 19.10 0.52
C LEU A 206 -0.37 20.09 -0.60
N ASP A 207 0.05 21.28 -0.19
CA ASP A 207 0.71 22.26 -1.06
C ASP A 207 2.09 21.79 -1.55
N ASP A 208 2.61 22.52 -2.54
CA ASP A 208 3.91 22.26 -3.17
C ASP A 208 4.04 20.87 -3.79
N GLN A 209 2.92 20.36 -4.31
CA GLN A 209 2.84 19.06 -4.99
C GLN A 209 3.30 17.90 -4.09
N ARG A 210 2.96 17.96 -2.78
CA ARG A 210 3.27 16.91 -1.81
C ARG A 210 2.06 16.03 -1.54
N ASN A 211 2.33 14.78 -1.17
CA ASN A 211 1.32 13.73 -0.97
C ASN A 211 0.36 13.63 -2.16
N PRO A 212 0.88 13.30 -3.37
CA PRO A 212 0.05 13.13 -4.56
C PRO A 212 -0.97 12.01 -4.34
N VAL A 213 -2.20 12.24 -4.80
CA VAL A 213 -3.18 11.17 -4.94
C VAL A 213 -2.87 10.45 -6.25
N PRO A 214 -2.38 9.19 -6.22
CA PRO A 214 -2.03 8.49 -7.44
C PRO A 214 -3.25 8.27 -8.32
N GLN A 215 -3.07 8.29 -9.63
CA GLN A 215 -4.13 7.94 -10.56
C GLN A 215 -4.32 6.41 -10.69
N TRP A 216 -3.22 5.68 -10.58
CA TRP A 216 -3.15 4.24 -10.77
C TRP A 216 -2.43 3.58 -9.61
N MET A 217 -2.91 2.40 -9.23
CA MET A 217 -2.21 1.47 -8.37
C MET A 217 -1.99 0.16 -9.12
N TYR A 218 -0.88 -0.52 -8.85
CA TYR A 218 -0.61 -1.81 -9.46
C TYR A 218 -0.05 -2.81 -8.45
N LYS A 219 -0.30 -4.09 -8.71
CA LYS A 219 0.31 -5.20 -7.98
C LYS A 219 0.79 -6.25 -8.96
N ARG A 220 2.08 -6.53 -8.95
CA ARG A 220 2.73 -7.60 -9.69
C ARG A 220 3.09 -8.73 -8.76
N ILE A 221 2.66 -9.94 -9.11
CA ILE A 221 2.93 -11.15 -8.35
C ILE A 221 3.75 -12.07 -9.23
N ILE A 222 4.76 -12.71 -8.65
CA ILE A 222 5.52 -13.80 -9.26
C ILE A 222 5.50 -14.98 -8.30
N THR A 223 5.03 -16.11 -8.77
CA THR A 223 4.99 -17.39 -8.06
C THR A 223 6.34 -18.12 -8.15
N ALA A 224 6.59 -19.13 -7.32
CA ALA A 224 7.81 -19.94 -7.36
C ALA A 224 7.97 -20.68 -8.71
N ASN A 225 6.87 -21.07 -9.35
CA ASN A 225 6.90 -21.63 -10.72
C ASN A 225 7.04 -20.56 -11.82
N ARG A 226 7.30 -19.31 -11.45
CA ARG A 226 7.52 -18.14 -12.33
C ARG A 226 6.30 -17.69 -13.14
N THR A 227 5.10 -18.17 -12.82
CA THR A 227 3.87 -17.52 -13.30
C THR A 227 3.82 -16.09 -12.76
N SER A 228 3.43 -15.14 -13.60
CA SER A 228 3.31 -13.76 -13.21
C SER A 228 1.90 -13.24 -13.44
N TYR A 229 1.44 -12.40 -12.52
CA TYR A 229 0.16 -11.70 -12.61
C TYR A 229 0.41 -10.22 -12.40
N VAL A 230 -0.31 -9.38 -13.13
CA VAL A 230 -0.30 -7.92 -12.92
C VAL A 230 -1.73 -7.44 -12.84
N PHE A 231 -2.05 -6.75 -11.76
CA PHE A 231 -3.30 -6.03 -11.58
C PHE A 231 -3.04 -4.53 -11.64
N LEU A 232 -3.90 -3.80 -12.34
CA LEU A 232 -3.89 -2.34 -12.45
C LEU A 232 -5.24 -1.81 -12.01
N THR A 233 -5.29 -0.98 -10.97
CA THR A 233 -6.52 -0.39 -10.43
C THR A 233 -6.51 1.12 -10.66
N HIS A 234 -7.58 1.64 -11.26
CA HIS A 234 -7.78 3.08 -11.40
C HIS A 234 -8.25 3.67 -10.06
N ASN A 235 -7.44 4.54 -9.46
CA ASN A 235 -7.72 5.16 -8.17
C ASN A 235 -8.60 6.41 -8.34
N ASN A 236 -9.79 6.23 -8.92
CA ASN A 236 -10.78 7.28 -9.10
C ASN A 236 -12.19 6.68 -9.12
N ILE A 237 -13.07 7.18 -8.27
CA ILE A 237 -14.47 6.72 -8.17
C ILE A 237 -15.45 7.61 -8.95
N PHE A 238 -14.97 8.71 -9.54
CA PHE A 238 -15.82 9.72 -10.19
C PHE A 238 -15.77 9.67 -11.71
N ASN A 239 -14.69 9.12 -12.28
CA ASN A 239 -14.49 9.08 -13.72
C ASN A 239 -14.08 7.68 -14.15
N GLU A 240 -14.52 7.31 -15.35
CA GLU A 240 -14.03 6.12 -16.02
C GLU A 240 -12.51 6.19 -16.20
N PRO A 241 -11.82 5.04 -16.18
CA PRO A 241 -10.40 4.98 -16.46
C PRO A 241 -10.09 5.57 -17.84
N PRO A 242 -9.06 6.42 -17.98
CA PRO A 242 -8.64 6.88 -19.29
C PRO A 242 -7.97 5.74 -20.08
N ASP A 243 -7.70 6.00 -21.36
CA ASP A 243 -6.87 5.12 -22.20
C ASP A 243 -5.52 4.84 -21.51
N HIS A 244 -5.12 3.58 -21.47
CA HIS A 244 -3.98 3.09 -20.68
C HIS A 244 -3.14 2.06 -21.46
N ARG A 245 -2.38 2.56 -22.44
CA ARG A 245 -1.53 1.73 -23.33
C ARG A 245 -0.40 0.95 -22.65
N PHE A 246 -0.15 1.22 -21.37
CA PHE A 246 0.86 0.53 -20.57
C PHE A 246 0.35 -0.79 -19.94
N CYS A 247 -0.92 -1.13 -20.13
CA CYS A 247 -1.51 -2.40 -19.73
C CYS A 247 -2.27 -3.00 -20.91
N ASN A 248 -1.72 -4.09 -21.46
CA ASN A 248 -2.45 -4.93 -22.40
C ASN A 248 -3.35 -5.86 -21.60
N GLU A 249 -4.66 -5.65 -21.67
CA GLU A 249 -5.63 -6.43 -20.90
C GLU A 249 -5.58 -7.92 -21.28
N VAL A 250 -5.54 -8.76 -20.24
CA VAL A 250 -5.68 -10.23 -20.32
C VAL A 250 -6.80 -10.67 -19.38
N GLN A 251 -7.23 -11.92 -19.53
CA GLN A 251 -8.26 -12.48 -18.65
C GLN A 251 -7.75 -12.56 -17.20
N CYS A 252 -8.57 -12.07 -16.26
CA CYS A 252 -8.31 -12.21 -14.84
C CYS A 252 -8.45 -13.67 -14.37
N PRO A 253 -7.79 -14.06 -13.26
CA PRO A 253 -7.97 -15.39 -12.67
C PRO A 253 -9.45 -15.71 -12.44
N ASN A 254 -9.90 -16.91 -12.83
CA ASN A 254 -11.31 -17.31 -12.77
C ASN A 254 -11.91 -17.30 -11.35
N ASN A 255 -11.07 -17.40 -10.32
CA ASN A 255 -11.46 -17.36 -8.92
C ASN A 255 -11.31 -15.96 -8.29
N LEU A 256 -11.12 -14.93 -9.09
CA LEU A 256 -11.04 -13.54 -8.68
C LEU A 256 -12.15 -12.76 -9.37
N ASP A 257 -13.24 -12.53 -8.63
CA ASP A 257 -14.37 -11.74 -9.10
C ASP A 257 -14.08 -10.25 -8.89
N LEU A 258 -13.99 -9.49 -9.98
CA LEU A 258 -13.70 -8.07 -9.97
C LEU A 258 -14.84 -7.33 -10.66
N ASP A 259 -15.72 -6.74 -9.86
CA ASP A 259 -16.72 -5.81 -10.35
C ASP A 259 -16.01 -4.62 -10.99
N ARG A 260 -16.17 -4.43 -12.31
CA ARG A 260 -15.62 -3.27 -13.05
C ARG A 260 -16.45 -2.00 -12.80
N LEU A 261 -16.80 -1.74 -11.55
CA LEU A 261 -17.57 -0.57 -11.14
C LEU A 261 -16.63 0.52 -10.60
N PRO A 262 -16.76 1.78 -11.03
CA PRO A 262 -15.99 2.88 -10.44
C PRO A 262 -16.14 2.99 -8.92
N ALA A 263 -17.33 2.69 -8.39
CA ALA A 263 -17.61 2.76 -6.95
C ALA A 263 -16.71 1.85 -6.11
N THR A 264 -16.30 0.69 -6.63
CA THR A 264 -15.44 -0.31 -5.95
C THR A 264 -14.01 -0.33 -6.49
N GLY A 265 -13.73 0.46 -7.53
CA GLY A 265 -12.43 0.60 -8.18
C GLY A 265 -12.26 -0.33 -9.38
N VAL A 266 -12.32 0.25 -10.58
CA VAL A 266 -12.11 -0.50 -11.82
C VAL A 266 -10.69 -1.07 -11.85
N THR A 267 -10.60 -2.39 -12.02
CA THR A 267 -9.34 -3.13 -12.05
C THR A 267 -9.20 -3.94 -13.33
N PHE A 268 -8.00 -3.91 -13.90
CA PHE A 268 -7.60 -4.64 -15.09
C PHE A 268 -6.53 -5.67 -14.74
N CYS A 269 -6.57 -6.82 -15.42
CA CYS A 269 -5.47 -7.77 -15.42
C CYS A 269 -4.62 -7.52 -16.65
N CYS A 270 -3.33 -7.28 -16.46
CA CYS A 270 -2.41 -6.88 -17.52
C CYS A 270 -1.46 -8.03 -17.84
N ASP A 271 -1.09 -8.16 -19.11
CA ASP A 271 0.00 -9.05 -19.53
C ASP A 271 1.31 -8.66 -18.83
N PRO A 272 1.88 -9.51 -17.97
CA PRO A 272 3.09 -9.21 -17.21
C PRO A 272 4.33 -9.00 -18.09
N THR A 273 4.35 -9.53 -19.31
CA THR A 273 5.51 -9.43 -20.19
C THR A 273 5.61 -8.06 -20.83
N THR A 274 4.47 -7.40 -21.05
CA THR A 274 4.36 -6.10 -21.72
C THR A 274 4.07 -4.95 -20.75
N PHE A 275 3.52 -5.21 -19.56
CA PHE A 275 3.24 -4.17 -18.56
C PHE A 275 4.52 -3.43 -18.13
N ARG A 276 4.50 -2.11 -18.21
CA ARG A 276 5.59 -1.23 -17.76
C ARG A 276 5.00 -0.03 -17.03
N VAL A 277 5.53 0.28 -15.85
CA VAL A 277 5.17 1.52 -15.15
C VAL A 277 5.78 2.69 -15.94
N PRO A 278 5.00 3.71 -16.35
CA PRO A 278 5.54 4.88 -17.03
C PRO A 278 6.60 5.60 -16.19
N ALA A 279 7.68 6.05 -16.83
CA ALA A 279 8.85 6.63 -16.14
C ALA A 279 8.66 8.09 -15.67
N ASN A 280 7.56 8.76 -16.04
CA ASN A 280 7.37 10.20 -15.84
C ASN A 280 6.06 10.49 -15.06
N TYR A 281 6.16 11.23 -13.94
CA TYR A 281 5.10 12.10 -13.41
C TYR A 281 5.56 13.55 -13.46
#